data_AF-T0Y1F5-F1
#
_entry.id   AF-T0Y1F5-F1
#
_cell.length_a   1.000
_cell.length_b   1.000
_cell.length_c   1.000
_cell.angle_alpha   90.00
_cell.angle_beta   90.00
_cell.angle_gamma   90.00
#
_symmetry.space_group_name_H-M   'P 1'
#
loop_
_entity.id
_entity.type
_entity.pdbx_description
1 polymer ?
#
loop_
_entity_poly.entity_id
_entity_poly.type
_entity_poly.pdbx_seq_one_letter_code
_entity_poly.pdbx_strand_id
1 'polypeptide(L)'
;MGTAYTEAGSGSYEGTPTATELGAGNLQGLTLTPGYYTWSTNVYLPTSGVLYLDGGANAVWVLSVAQVLTINNGARIVLEGGAQAKNIYWETGGGTVIGTGANVSGIILSGPAITMNTGSSLTGSEYSTAAGITYAGNDSVTTPYAVSNVVALGIPTIAVSNTQLNIGQNITLTANVTGGTTPYTYLFTIANSVNSTKLVTNSITTASGSATFTFTANQIGTWFGNVLVTDSEAPAVSLNSTKSTTFTVNSANTVTPSPPASGGGSSSGVLPNIGGTIIKLNVVSNVSQYHRFNVSLGLGASYNVTENYITPTVAGVKANGFSYALALGAPVEIGSNTTARVYMELTNITYTNIQHTIALKFYSTIKKSAIAVPVVTNTTTVVP
;
A
#
# COMPACT_ATOMS: atom_id res chain seq x y z
N MET A 1 -39.88 -0.58 12.84
CA MET A 1 -41.05 0.20 12.37
C MET A 1 -41.83 0.77 13.56
N GLY A 2 -42.41 -0.05 14.45
CA GLY A 2 -43.15 0.47 15.61
C GLY A 2 -42.35 1.41 16.53
N THR A 3 -41.05 1.13 16.74
CA THR A 3 -40.15 2.03 17.47
C THR A 3 -39.90 3.35 16.72
N ALA A 4 -39.52 3.30 15.43
CA ALA A 4 -39.28 4.49 14.61
C ALA A 4 -40.53 5.39 14.42
N TYR A 5 -41.72 4.79 14.30
CA TYR A 5 -42.99 5.52 14.24
C TYR A 5 -43.31 6.19 15.59
N THR A 6 -43.10 5.47 16.69
CA THR A 6 -43.30 6.01 18.06
C THR A 6 -42.29 7.10 18.39
N GLU A 7 -41.03 6.97 17.98
CA GLU A 7 -39.98 7.99 18.13
C GLU A 7 -40.28 9.24 17.31
N ALA A 8 -40.73 9.09 16.06
CA ALA A 8 -41.15 10.21 15.21
C ALA A 8 -42.41 10.92 15.76
N GLY A 9 -43.42 10.17 16.21
CA GLY A 9 -44.67 10.72 16.75
C GLY A 9 -44.58 11.26 18.19
N SER A 10 -43.59 10.85 18.98
CA SER A 10 -43.40 11.33 20.36
C SER A 10 -42.57 12.60 20.48
N GLY A 11 -42.01 13.10 19.37
CA GLY A 11 -41.13 14.28 19.38
C GLY A 11 -39.86 14.07 20.23
N SER A 12 -39.49 12.82 20.52
CA SER A 12 -38.35 12.51 21.39
C SER A 12 -37.00 12.55 20.67
N TYR A 13 -37.00 12.76 19.34
CA TYR A 13 -35.78 12.89 18.53
C TYR A 13 -35.32 14.34 18.32
N GLU A 14 -36.19 15.36 18.39
CA GLU A 14 -35.81 16.74 18.08
C GLU A 14 -36.59 17.69 18.99
N GLY A 15 -35.93 18.75 19.46
CA GLY A 15 -36.48 19.72 20.41
C GLY A 15 -37.65 20.56 19.85
N THR A 16 -37.65 21.86 20.15
CA THR A 16 -38.72 22.77 19.70
C THR A 16 -38.92 22.69 18.18
N PRO A 17 -40.14 22.48 17.68
CA PRO A 17 -40.41 22.46 16.24
C PRO A 17 -39.83 23.70 15.54
N THR A 18 -39.22 23.48 14.38
CA THR A 18 -38.78 24.56 13.49
C THR A 18 -39.98 25.39 13.05
N ALA A 19 -41.12 24.74 12.79
CA ALA A 19 -42.41 25.41 12.62
C ALA A 19 -43.57 24.48 13.00
N THR A 20 -44.66 25.09 13.46
CA THR A 20 -45.93 24.44 13.77
C THR A 20 -47.02 25.03 12.88
N GLU A 21 -47.87 24.18 12.29
CA GLU A 21 -48.99 24.58 11.42
C GLU A 21 -48.57 25.44 10.22
N LEU A 22 -47.34 25.24 9.72
CA LEU A 22 -46.79 26.02 8.61
C LEU A 22 -47.70 25.95 7.38
N GLY A 23 -47.99 27.10 6.78
CA GLY A 23 -48.87 27.21 5.62
C GLY A 23 -50.32 26.78 5.87
N ALA A 24 -50.74 26.62 7.14
CA ALA A 24 -52.02 26.00 7.51
C ALA A 24 -52.25 24.65 6.80
N GLY A 25 -51.17 23.87 6.65
CA GLY A 25 -51.16 22.58 5.97
C GLY A 25 -51.01 22.65 4.45
N ASN A 26 -51.06 23.82 3.81
CA ASN A 26 -50.78 23.96 2.39
C ASN A 26 -49.28 24.17 2.14
N LEU A 27 -48.63 23.21 1.47
CA LEU A 27 -47.19 23.24 1.20
C LEU A 27 -46.79 23.93 -0.12
N GLN A 28 -47.75 24.52 -0.83
CA GLN A 28 -47.53 25.11 -2.15
C GLN A 28 -46.45 26.20 -2.15
N GLY A 29 -45.42 26.00 -2.96
CA GLY A 29 -44.35 26.98 -3.20
C GLY A 29 -43.44 27.21 -2.00
N LEU A 30 -43.61 26.46 -0.91
CA LEU A 30 -42.75 26.59 0.26
C LEU A 30 -41.38 25.99 -0.01
N THR A 31 -40.36 26.64 0.56
CA THR A 31 -39.01 26.09 0.68
C THR A 31 -38.75 25.81 2.15
N LEU A 32 -38.56 24.54 2.49
CA LEU A 32 -38.30 24.12 3.85
C LEU A 32 -36.80 23.85 4.03
N THR A 33 -36.20 24.58 4.96
CA THR A 33 -34.85 24.28 5.44
C THR A 33 -34.86 23.05 6.35
N PRO A 34 -33.70 22.43 6.65
CA PRO A 34 -33.64 21.24 7.49
C PRO A 34 -34.23 21.49 8.87
N GLY A 35 -34.96 20.53 9.42
CA GLY A 35 -35.61 20.68 10.72
C GLY A 35 -36.85 19.82 10.94
N TYR A 36 -37.51 20.07 12.09
CA TYR A 36 -38.72 19.38 12.53
C TYR A 36 -39.96 20.26 12.31
N TYR A 37 -40.94 19.75 11.56
CA TYR A 37 -42.18 20.44 11.24
C TYR A 37 -43.38 19.61 11.70
N THR A 38 -44.36 20.25 12.32
CA THR A 38 -45.53 19.56 12.88
C THR A 38 -46.86 20.22 12.52
N TRP A 39 -47.85 19.38 12.25
CA TRP A 39 -49.24 19.76 12.00
C TRP A 39 -50.20 18.83 12.75
N SER A 40 -51.14 19.43 13.47
CA SER A 40 -52.26 18.72 14.11
C SER A 40 -53.41 18.44 13.13
N THR A 41 -53.34 18.99 11.92
CA THR A 41 -54.38 18.96 10.89
C THR A 41 -53.90 18.24 9.62
N ASN A 42 -54.76 18.16 8.60
CA ASN A 42 -54.37 17.63 7.29
C ASN A 42 -53.32 18.52 6.64
N VAL A 43 -52.36 17.88 5.96
CA VAL A 43 -51.34 18.54 5.17
C VAL A 43 -51.50 18.13 3.72
N TYR A 44 -51.37 19.07 2.80
CA TYR A 44 -51.50 18.79 1.38
C TYR A 44 -50.59 19.62 0.51
N LEU A 45 -50.24 19.03 -0.63
CA LEU A 45 -49.72 19.73 -1.79
C LEU A 45 -50.83 19.74 -2.85
N PRO A 46 -51.23 20.90 -3.40
CA PRO A 46 -52.33 20.99 -4.36
C PRO A 46 -51.94 20.36 -5.71
N THR A 47 -52.93 20.19 -6.60
CA THR A 47 -52.71 19.64 -7.95
C THR A 47 -51.62 20.44 -8.69
N SER A 48 -50.64 19.72 -9.25
CA SER A 48 -49.45 20.29 -9.89
C SER A 48 -48.59 21.19 -8.99
N GLY A 49 -48.80 21.10 -7.67
CA GLY A 49 -48.08 21.89 -6.70
C GLY A 49 -46.63 21.48 -6.52
N VAL A 50 -45.84 22.36 -5.91
CA VAL A 50 -44.39 22.15 -5.72
C VAL A 50 -44.01 22.49 -4.29
N LEU A 51 -43.28 21.57 -3.66
CA LEU A 51 -42.59 21.80 -2.39
C LEU A 51 -41.08 21.70 -2.64
N TYR A 52 -40.31 22.60 -2.05
CA TYR A 52 -38.85 22.59 -2.11
C TYR A 52 -38.27 22.21 -0.75
N LEU A 53 -37.30 21.28 -0.74
CA LEU A 53 -36.50 20.93 0.43
C LEU A 53 -35.05 21.29 0.13
N ASP A 54 -34.56 22.37 0.73
CA ASP A 54 -33.24 22.93 0.45
C ASP A 54 -32.30 22.73 1.63
N GLY A 55 -31.24 21.95 1.41
CA GLY A 55 -30.21 21.69 2.41
C GLY A 55 -29.10 20.78 1.90
N GLY A 56 -28.01 20.68 2.65
CA GLY A 56 -26.86 19.86 2.27
C GLY A 56 -27.12 18.35 2.29
N ALA A 57 -26.15 17.56 1.80
CA ALA A 57 -26.26 16.09 1.73
C ALA A 57 -26.56 15.39 3.06
N ASN A 58 -26.19 15.98 4.19
CA ASN A 58 -26.42 15.43 5.53
C ASN A 58 -27.60 16.09 6.26
N ALA A 59 -28.32 16.99 5.60
CA ALA A 59 -29.50 17.63 6.17
C ALA A 59 -30.63 16.64 6.38
N VAL A 60 -31.44 16.87 7.42
CA VAL A 60 -32.55 16.00 7.83
C VAL A 60 -33.83 16.82 7.93
N TRP A 61 -34.93 16.22 7.50
CA TRP A 61 -36.28 16.76 7.67
C TRP A 61 -37.17 15.72 8.34
N VAL A 62 -37.88 16.14 9.39
CA VAL A 62 -38.94 15.33 10.00
C VAL A 62 -40.24 16.12 9.86
N LEU A 63 -41.19 15.58 9.12
CA LEU A 63 -42.49 16.18 8.84
C LEU A 63 -43.58 15.31 9.48
N SER A 64 -44.10 15.75 10.63
CA SER A 64 -45.09 15.02 11.42
C SER A 64 -46.49 15.61 11.21
N VAL A 65 -47.38 14.78 10.69
CA VAL A 65 -48.75 15.14 10.30
C VAL A 65 -49.71 14.27 11.09
N ALA A 66 -50.41 14.84 12.07
CA ALA A 66 -51.30 14.06 12.93
C ALA A 66 -52.48 13.43 12.14
N GLN A 67 -52.91 14.06 11.05
CA GLN A 67 -53.99 13.58 10.19
C GLN A 67 -53.46 13.07 8.84
N VAL A 68 -54.18 13.32 7.74
CA VAL A 68 -53.86 12.79 6.43
C VAL A 68 -52.86 13.70 5.72
N LEU A 69 -51.83 13.10 5.13
CA LEU A 69 -50.98 13.75 4.13
C LEU A 69 -51.53 13.46 2.72
N THR A 70 -51.81 14.51 1.95
CA THR A 70 -52.28 14.38 0.56
C THR A 70 -51.37 15.11 -0.42
N ILE A 71 -50.62 14.37 -1.23
CA ILE A 71 -49.86 14.93 -2.36
C ILE A 71 -50.71 14.77 -3.62
N ASN A 72 -51.39 15.83 -4.07
CA ASN A 72 -52.37 15.73 -5.16
C ASN A 72 -51.73 15.44 -6.53
N ASN A 73 -52.59 15.21 -7.52
CA ASN A 73 -52.21 14.82 -8.87
C ASN A 73 -51.15 15.74 -9.48
N GLY A 74 -50.10 15.13 -10.04
CA GLY A 74 -48.98 15.83 -10.69
C GLY A 74 -48.16 16.74 -9.77
N ALA A 75 -48.40 16.73 -8.46
CA ALA A 75 -47.62 17.51 -7.53
C ALA A 75 -46.23 16.88 -7.32
N ARG A 76 -45.22 17.69 -7.01
CA ARG A 76 -43.84 17.23 -6.88
C ARG A 76 -43.08 17.84 -5.71
N ILE A 77 -42.17 17.05 -5.14
CA ILE A 77 -41.20 17.50 -4.15
C ILE A 77 -39.84 17.62 -4.84
N VAL A 78 -39.22 18.80 -4.75
CA VAL A 78 -37.92 19.12 -5.35
C VAL A 78 -36.87 19.18 -4.26
N LEU A 79 -35.76 18.46 -4.46
CA LEU A 79 -34.62 18.47 -3.55
C LEU A 79 -33.55 19.42 -4.08
N GLU A 80 -33.14 20.39 -3.27
CA GLU A 80 -32.15 21.41 -3.60
C GLU A 80 -30.99 21.37 -2.60
N GLY A 81 -29.89 22.07 -2.90
CA GLY A 81 -28.73 22.19 -2.00
C GLY A 81 -27.92 20.90 -1.78
N GLY A 82 -28.30 19.79 -2.41
CA GLY A 82 -27.73 18.46 -2.20
C GLY A 82 -28.55 17.56 -1.28
N ALA A 83 -29.78 17.96 -0.92
CA ALA A 83 -30.68 17.18 -0.10
C ALA A 83 -30.91 15.76 -0.67
N GLN A 84 -31.00 14.77 0.22
CA GLN A 84 -31.16 13.37 -0.14
C GLN A 84 -32.47 12.81 0.41
N ALA A 85 -33.25 12.12 -0.43
CA ALA A 85 -34.52 11.49 -0.05
C ALA A 85 -34.42 10.55 1.17
N LYS A 86 -33.25 9.92 1.39
CA LYS A 86 -33.01 9.04 2.54
C LYS A 86 -33.02 9.74 3.91
N ASN A 87 -32.94 11.08 3.93
CA ASN A 87 -32.93 11.90 5.15
C ASN A 87 -34.24 12.68 5.37
N ILE A 88 -35.28 12.39 4.59
CA ILE A 88 -36.57 13.07 4.67
C ILE A 88 -37.58 12.07 5.22
N TYR A 89 -38.18 12.37 6.37
CA TYR A 89 -39.10 11.49 7.08
C TYR A 89 -40.48 12.13 7.13
N TRP A 90 -41.46 11.45 6.55
CA TRP A 90 -42.88 11.80 6.64
C TRP A 90 -43.55 10.88 7.65
N GLU A 91 -43.99 11.40 8.78
CA GLU A 91 -44.80 10.68 9.76
C GLU A 91 -46.25 11.14 9.63
N THR A 92 -47.17 10.21 9.44
CA THR A 92 -48.58 10.55 9.19
C THR A 92 -49.52 9.69 10.03
N GLY A 93 -50.26 10.31 10.96
CA GLY A 93 -51.21 9.63 11.83
C GLY A 93 -52.51 9.22 11.16
N GLY A 94 -52.97 9.97 10.14
CA GLY A 94 -54.25 9.73 9.45
C GLY A 94 -54.13 8.98 8.11
N GLY A 95 -52.91 8.73 7.64
CA GLY A 95 -52.66 8.07 6.35
C GLY A 95 -51.97 8.98 5.34
N THR A 96 -51.53 8.39 4.23
CA THR A 96 -50.90 9.12 3.13
C THR A 96 -51.56 8.76 1.80
N VAL A 97 -51.89 9.79 1.01
CA VAL A 97 -52.40 9.65 -0.36
C VAL A 97 -51.47 10.36 -1.33
N ILE A 98 -50.97 9.63 -2.31
CA ILE A 98 -50.15 10.12 -3.41
C ILE A 98 -51.00 10.05 -4.68
N GLY A 99 -51.27 11.22 -5.26
CA GLY A 99 -52.12 11.41 -6.42
C GLY A 99 -51.48 10.92 -7.73
N THR A 100 -52.33 10.81 -8.77
CA THR A 100 -51.92 10.36 -10.10
C THR A 100 -50.77 11.21 -10.65
N GLY A 101 -49.70 10.56 -11.10
CA GLY A 101 -48.54 11.24 -11.68
C GLY A 101 -47.74 12.12 -10.72
N ALA A 102 -47.98 12.05 -9.41
CA ALA A 102 -47.20 12.80 -8.41
C ALA A 102 -45.78 12.22 -8.26
N ASN A 103 -44.82 13.07 -7.89
CA ASN A 103 -43.41 12.69 -7.68
C ASN A 103 -42.96 13.08 -6.27
N VAL A 104 -42.72 12.08 -5.43
CA VAL A 104 -42.49 12.24 -3.98
C VAL A 104 -41.07 11.79 -3.64
N SER A 105 -40.45 12.46 -2.67
CA SER A 105 -39.16 12.09 -2.09
C SER A 105 -39.27 11.95 -0.58
N GLY A 106 -38.76 10.84 -0.03
CA GLY A 106 -38.69 10.62 1.41
C GLY A 106 -39.04 9.21 1.87
N ILE A 107 -38.92 8.98 3.17
CA ILE A 107 -39.35 7.78 3.88
C ILE A 107 -40.71 8.07 4.50
N ILE A 108 -41.74 7.33 4.10
CA ILE A 108 -43.11 7.51 4.58
C ILE A 108 -43.40 6.48 5.67
N LEU A 109 -43.72 6.98 6.86
CA LEU A 109 -44.12 6.24 8.05
C LEU A 109 -45.58 6.56 8.34
N SER A 110 -46.49 5.77 7.78
CA SER A 110 -47.93 6.00 7.89
C SER A 110 -48.57 5.11 8.95
N GLY A 111 -49.42 5.70 9.79
CA GLY A 111 -50.25 4.97 10.74
C GLY A 111 -51.18 3.98 10.02
N PRO A 112 -52.27 4.45 9.36
CA PRO A 112 -53.26 3.56 8.77
C PRO A 112 -52.84 3.01 7.41
N ALA A 113 -52.90 3.79 6.33
CA ALA A 113 -52.64 3.31 4.96
C ALA A 113 -51.74 4.26 4.18
N ILE A 114 -51.10 3.72 3.14
CA ILE A 114 -50.48 4.50 2.05
C ILE A 114 -51.19 4.13 0.76
N THR A 115 -51.66 5.11 0.00
CA THR A 115 -52.28 4.91 -1.31
C THR A 115 -51.48 5.64 -2.38
N MET A 116 -50.95 4.88 -3.33
CA MET A 116 -50.30 5.36 -4.55
C MET A 116 -51.25 5.24 -5.74
N ASN A 117 -51.63 6.38 -6.32
CA ASN A 117 -52.50 6.42 -7.50
C ASN A 117 -51.69 6.40 -8.80
N THR A 118 -52.32 5.92 -9.87
CA THR A 118 -51.67 5.54 -11.13
C THR A 118 -50.57 6.48 -11.59
N GLY A 119 -49.42 5.91 -11.93
CA GLY A 119 -48.28 6.67 -12.45
C GLY A 119 -47.58 7.55 -11.42
N SER A 120 -47.93 7.42 -10.13
CA SER A 120 -47.20 8.08 -9.07
C SER A 120 -45.80 7.48 -8.89
N SER A 121 -44.89 8.27 -8.35
CA SER A 121 -43.50 7.86 -8.15
C SER A 121 -43.00 8.31 -6.78
N LEU A 122 -42.30 7.42 -6.09
CA LEU A 122 -41.62 7.69 -4.84
C LEU A 122 -40.14 7.34 -4.98
N THR A 123 -39.27 8.30 -4.67
CA THR A 123 -37.86 8.04 -4.35
C THR A 123 -37.74 7.95 -2.84
N GLY A 124 -37.72 6.74 -2.29
CA GLY A 124 -38.07 6.55 -0.88
C GLY A 124 -38.31 5.11 -0.43
N SER A 125 -38.88 5.02 0.77
CA SER A 125 -39.38 3.77 1.37
C SER A 125 -40.76 4.02 1.98
N GLU A 126 -41.60 3.00 1.98
CA GLU A 126 -42.99 3.08 2.46
C GLU A 126 -43.22 2.09 3.58
N TYR A 127 -43.74 2.56 4.70
CA TYR A 127 -44.08 1.75 5.86
C TYR A 127 -45.47 2.12 6.36
N SER A 128 -46.32 1.12 6.52
CA SER A 128 -47.68 1.26 7.06
C SER A 128 -47.84 0.38 8.30
N THR A 129 -48.47 0.89 9.36
CA THR A 129 -48.61 0.15 10.62
C THR A 129 -49.86 -0.74 10.71
N ALA A 130 -50.89 -0.52 9.87
CA ALA A 130 -52.18 -1.19 10.02
C ALA A 130 -52.83 -1.70 8.72
N ALA A 131 -53.15 -0.82 7.78
CA ALA A 131 -54.03 -1.12 6.64
C ALA A 131 -53.28 -1.38 5.32
N GLY A 132 -51.95 -1.51 5.37
CA GLY A 132 -51.11 -1.85 4.22
C GLY A 132 -50.87 -0.69 3.26
N ILE A 133 -50.34 -1.04 2.09
CA ILE A 133 -49.96 -0.11 1.01
C ILE A 133 -50.69 -0.55 -0.27
N THR A 134 -51.36 0.38 -0.95
CA THR A 134 -52.14 0.12 -2.16
C THR A 134 -51.53 0.85 -3.36
N TYR A 135 -51.34 0.13 -4.47
CA TYR A 135 -50.83 0.65 -5.75
C TYR A 135 -51.92 0.53 -6.82
N ALA A 136 -52.21 1.61 -7.55
CA ALA A 136 -53.26 1.67 -8.56
C ALA A 136 -52.77 1.40 -10.01
N GLY A 137 -51.48 1.12 -10.20
CA GLY A 137 -50.88 0.65 -11.46
C GLY A 137 -49.92 1.67 -12.10
N ASN A 138 -48.86 1.18 -12.74
CA ASN A 138 -47.75 2.00 -13.26
C ASN A 138 -47.06 2.91 -12.22
N ASP A 139 -47.24 2.61 -10.94
CA ASP A 139 -46.55 3.26 -9.85
C ASP A 139 -45.10 2.76 -9.76
N SER A 140 -44.20 3.60 -9.25
CA SER A 140 -42.80 3.20 -9.04
C SER A 140 -42.29 3.65 -7.67
N VAL A 141 -41.63 2.72 -6.97
CA VAL A 141 -40.91 3.00 -5.74
C VAL A 141 -39.45 2.67 -5.99
N THR A 142 -38.59 3.68 -5.94
CA THR A 142 -37.15 3.53 -6.07
C THR A 142 -36.54 3.81 -4.71
N THR A 143 -35.85 2.83 -4.13
CA THR A 143 -35.20 3.05 -2.83
C THR A 143 -34.11 4.11 -2.97
N PRO A 144 -34.00 5.05 -2.01
CA PRO A 144 -33.03 6.14 -2.07
C PRO A 144 -31.61 5.66 -1.75
N TYR A 145 -31.48 4.40 -1.31
CA TYR A 145 -30.22 3.69 -1.32
C TYR A 145 -29.90 3.33 -2.77
N ALA A 146 -28.80 3.84 -3.29
CA ALA A 146 -28.13 3.14 -4.38
C ALA A 146 -27.92 1.71 -3.88
N VAL A 147 -28.47 0.72 -4.61
CA VAL A 147 -28.02 -0.65 -4.45
C VAL A 147 -26.58 -0.63 -4.96
N SER A 148 -25.65 -0.35 -4.05
CA SER A 148 -24.24 -0.45 -4.35
C SER A 148 -23.99 -1.95 -4.51
N ASN A 149 -24.11 -2.45 -5.74
CA ASN A 149 -23.71 -3.81 -6.12
C ASN A 149 -22.18 -3.97 -6.06
N VAL A 150 -21.52 -3.26 -5.14
CA VAL A 150 -20.13 -3.49 -4.79
C VAL A 150 -20.10 -4.84 -4.12
N VAL A 151 -19.61 -5.84 -4.86
CA VAL A 151 -19.21 -7.11 -4.29
C VAL A 151 -18.26 -6.77 -3.16
N ALA A 152 -18.55 -7.21 -1.93
CA ALA A 152 -17.70 -6.88 -0.78
C ALA A 152 -16.23 -7.18 -1.11
N LEU A 153 -15.32 -6.30 -0.69
CA LEU A 153 -13.89 -6.51 -0.88
C LEU A 153 -13.52 -7.87 -0.28
N GLY A 154 -12.96 -8.74 -1.11
CA GLY A 154 -12.48 -10.05 -0.70
C GLY A 154 -11.18 -9.93 0.09
N ILE A 155 -10.92 -10.91 0.96
CA ILE A 155 -9.64 -10.99 1.67
C ILE A 155 -8.52 -11.11 0.62
N PRO A 156 -7.55 -10.18 0.58
CA PRO A 156 -6.48 -10.24 -0.39
C PRO A 156 -5.61 -11.48 -0.18
N THR A 157 -5.10 -12.03 -1.28
CA THR A 157 -4.10 -13.09 -1.25
C THR A 157 -2.75 -12.51 -1.62
N ILE A 158 -1.68 -13.09 -1.07
CA ILE A 158 -0.31 -12.70 -1.40
C ILE A 158 0.56 -13.94 -1.57
N ALA A 159 1.33 -13.96 -2.67
CA ALA A 159 2.26 -15.03 -3.00
C ALA A 159 3.66 -14.46 -3.22
N VAL A 160 4.67 -15.26 -2.90
CA VAL A 160 6.08 -14.97 -3.19
C VAL A 160 6.55 -15.80 -4.37
N SER A 161 7.39 -15.22 -5.23
CA SER A 161 7.93 -15.91 -6.42
C SER A 161 8.90 -17.04 -6.10
N ASN A 162 9.52 -17.01 -4.92
CA ASN A 162 10.50 -18.00 -4.48
C ASN A 162 10.50 -18.09 -2.95
N THR A 163 10.69 -19.30 -2.40
CA THR A 163 10.77 -19.56 -0.96
C THR A 163 12.22 -19.67 -0.46
N GLN A 164 13.21 -19.73 -1.36
CA GLN A 164 14.62 -19.72 -1.02
C GLN A 164 15.39 -18.76 -1.91
N LEU A 165 16.08 -17.82 -1.28
CA LEU A 165 16.89 -16.82 -1.94
C LEU A 165 18.26 -16.74 -1.30
N ASN A 166 19.22 -16.27 -2.07
CA ASN A 166 20.48 -15.75 -1.57
C ASN A 166 20.41 -14.23 -1.46
N ILE A 167 21.15 -13.65 -0.51
CA ILE A 167 21.30 -12.19 -0.45
C ILE A 167 21.76 -11.63 -1.82
N GLY A 168 21.19 -10.51 -2.23
CA GLY A 168 21.39 -9.89 -3.55
C GLY A 168 20.45 -10.39 -4.64
N GLN A 169 19.64 -11.44 -4.41
CA GLN A 169 18.64 -11.89 -5.38
C GLN A 169 17.32 -11.14 -5.23
N ASN A 170 16.59 -11.03 -6.34
CA ASN A 170 15.27 -10.41 -6.36
C ASN A 170 14.17 -11.41 -6.01
N ILE A 171 13.17 -10.92 -5.29
CA ILE A 171 11.94 -11.63 -4.97
C ILE A 171 10.76 -10.73 -5.33
N THR A 172 9.74 -11.33 -5.92
CA THR A 172 8.51 -10.67 -6.32
C THR A 172 7.37 -11.14 -5.42
N LEU A 173 6.61 -10.19 -4.89
CA LEU A 173 5.35 -10.42 -4.21
C LEU A 173 4.22 -10.07 -5.15
N THR A 174 3.25 -10.97 -5.28
CA THR A 174 2.05 -10.76 -6.09
C THR A 174 0.84 -10.79 -5.18
N ALA A 175 0.10 -9.69 -5.15
CA ALA A 175 -1.16 -9.60 -4.44
C ALA A 175 -2.34 -9.67 -5.42
N ASN A 176 -3.40 -10.39 -5.04
CA ASN A 176 -4.65 -10.42 -5.80
C ASN A 176 -5.83 -10.17 -4.85
N VAL A 177 -6.82 -9.42 -5.33
CA VAL A 177 -8.07 -9.11 -4.62
C VAL A 177 -9.26 -9.32 -5.56
N THR A 178 -10.40 -9.65 -4.98
CA THR A 178 -11.69 -9.75 -5.68
C THR A 178 -12.72 -8.85 -5.01
N GLY A 179 -13.77 -8.47 -5.73
CA GLY A 179 -14.73 -7.48 -5.22
C GLY A 179 -14.12 -6.11 -4.99
N GLY A 180 -14.82 -5.26 -4.24
CA GLY A 180 -14.49 -3.86 -3.99
C GLY A 180 -14.72 -2.95 -5.19
N THR A 181 -14.41 -1.66 -4.99
CA THR A 181 -14.49 -0.61 -6.01
C THR A 181 -13.07 -0.18 -6.42
N THR A 182 -12.79 -0.17 -7.73
CA THR A 182 -11.53 0.33 -8.28
C THR A 182 -11.48 1.87 -8.27
N PRO A 183 -10.30 2.49 -8.08
CA PRO A 183 -8.98 1.87 -7.98
C PRO A 183 -8.67 1.35 -6.57
N TYR A 184 -7.82 0.33 -6.51
CA TYR A 184 -7.31 -0.21 -5.24
C TYR A 184 -5.96 0.41 -4.89
N THR A 185 -5.70 0.55 -3.59
CA THR A 185 -4.39 0.88 -3.04
C THR A 185 -3.83 -0.31 -2.27
N TYR A 186 -2.71 -0.85 -2.75
CA TYR A 186 -1.98 -1.97 -2.16
C TYR A 186 -0.78 -1.46 -1.37
N LEU A 187 -0.78 -1.70 -0.06
CA LEU A 187 0.35 -1.41 0.82
C LEU A 187 1.08 -2.71 1.17
N PHE A 188 2.15 -3.00 0.44
CA PHE A 188 3.01 -4.15 0.69
C PHE A 188 3.94 -3.90 1.88
N THR A 189 4.07 -4.91 2.74
CA THR A 189 5.04 -4.94 3.84
C THR A 189 5.79 -6.26 3.85
N ILE A 190 7.08 -6.19 4.17
CA ILE A 190 7.94 -7.36 4.32
C ILE A 190 8.56 -7.29 5.69
N ALA A 191 8.41 -8.36 6.45
CA ALA A 191 8.88 -8.42 7.83
C ALA A 191 9.56 -9.75 8.13
N ASN A 192 10.51 -9.70 9.05
CA ASN A 192 11.16 -10.89 9.55
C ASN A 192 10.16 -11.70 10.39
N SER A 193 10.14 -13.01 10.18
CA SER A 193 9.21 -13.93 10.84
C SER A 193 9.41 -14.04 12.36
N VAL A 194 10.60 -13.73 12.87
CA VAL A 194 10.98 -13.99 14.27
C VAL A 194 10.74 -12.78 15.15
N ASN A 195 11.11 -11.59 14.68
CA ASN A 195 11.02 -10.35 15.47
C ASN A 195 10.05 -9.32 14.87
N SER A 196 9.38 -9.63 13.75
CA SER A 196 8.48 -8.72 13.03
C SER A 196 9.13 -7.38 12.62
N THR A 197 10.46 -7.30 12.59
CA THR A 197 11.17 -6.12 12.10
C THR A 197 10.87 -5.94 10.63
N LYS A 198 10.32 -4.77 10.31
CA LYS A 198 9.89 -4.40 8.97
C LYS A 198 11.09 -3.96 8.13
N LEU A 199 11.27 -4.61 6.99
CA LEU A 199 12.39 -4.36 6.09
C LEU A 199 12.03 -3.37 4.99
N VAL A 200 10.85 -3.53 4.38
CA VAL A 200 10.45 -2.74 3.21
C VAL A 200 8.95 -2.45 3.22
N THR A 201 8.59 -1.29 2.67
CA THR A 201 7.23 -0.92 2.27
C THR A 201 7.18 -0.44 0.85
N ASN A 202 6.10 -0.76 0.17
CA ASN A 202 5.75 -0.12 -1.09
C ASN A 202 4.24 0.08 -1.18
N SER A 203 3.82 1.23 -1.72
CA SER A 203 2.41 1.53 -1.99
C SER A 203 2.17 1.61 -3.48
N ILE A 204 1.16 0.91 -3.98
CA ILE A 204 0.77 0.89 -5.40
C ILE A 204 -0.73 1.15 -5.49
N THR A 205 -1.12 2.15 -6.27
CA THR A 205 -2.53 2.39 -6.61
C THR A 205 -2.78 1.96 -8.06
N THR A 206 -3.78 1.10 -8.28
CA THR A 206 -4.10 0.56 -9.61
C THR A 206 -5.57 0.20 -9.73
N ALA A 207 -6.13 0.28 -10.94
CA ALA A 207 -7.47 -0.23 -11.24
C ALA A 207 -7.50 -1.77 -11.43
N SER A 208 -6.33 -2.41 -11.53
CA SER A 208 -6.21 -3.87 -11.62
C SER A 208 -6.48 -4.52 -10.27
N GLY A 209 -7.22 -5.63 -10.24
CA GLY A 209 -7.38 -6.48 -9.05
C GLY A 209 -6.11 -7.24 -8.65
N SER A 210 -4.98 -6.99 -9.33
CA SER A 210 -3.67 -7.57 -9.05
C SER A 210 -2.59 -6.49 -9.08
N ALA A 211 -1.65 -6.57 -8.13
CA ALA A 211 -0.46 -5.71 -8.06
C ALA A 211 0.78 -6.54 -7.69
N THR A 212 1.94 -6.13 -8.21
CA THR A 212 3.22 -6.79 -7.93
C THR A 212 4.23 -5.82 -7.36
N PHE A 213 5.04 -6.31 -6.41
CA PHE A 213 6.14 -5.58 -5.82
C PHE A 213 7.41 -6.45 -5.83
N THR A 214 8.46 -5.98 -6.50
CA THR A 214 9.76 -6.67 -6.57
C THR A 214 10.79 -5.91 -5.77
N PHE A 215 11.59 -6.62 -4.97
CA PHE A 215 12.71 -6.04 -4.25
C PHE A 215 13.89 -7.01 -4.19
N THR A 216 15.07 -6.46 -3.91
CA THR A 216 16.32 -7.21 -3.73
C THR A 216 16.51 -7.57 -2.26
N ALA A 217 16.66 -8.85 -1.96
CA ALA A 217 16.91 -9.33 -0.60
C ALA A 217 18.28 -8.85 -0.10
N ASN A 218 18.29 -7.97 0.91
CA ASN A 218 19.51 -7.33 1.42
C ASN A 218 19.88 -7.76 2.85
N GLN A 219 19.11 -8.67 3.45
CA GLN A 219 19.35 -9.18 4.80
C GLN A 219 19.04 -10.67 4.89
N ILE A 220 19.93 -11.42 5.53
CA ILE A 220 19.73 -12.85 5.81
C ILE A 220 18.62 -13.05 6.84
N GLY A 221 17.91 -14.18 6.74
CA GLY A 221 16.88 -14.58 7.70
C GLY A 221 15.62 -15.15 7.07
N THR A 222 14.62 -15.40 7.89
CA THR A 222 13.30 -15.88 7.46
C THR A 222 12.31 -14.72 7.45
N TRP A 223 11.63 -14.54 6.33
CA TRP A 223 10.79 -13.38 6.05
C TRP A 223 9.42 -13.81 5.57
N PHE A 224 8.44 -12.92 5.69
CA PHE A 224 7.13 -13.06 5.08
C PHE A 224 6.67 -11.73 4.50
N GLY A 225 5.83 -11.80 3.47
CA GLY A 225 5.11 -10.68 2.91
C GLY A 225 3.73 -10.55 3.52
N ASN A 226 3.22 -9.33 3.57
CA ASN A 226 1.85 -9.01 3.89
C ASN A 226 1.39 -7.84 3.03
N VAL A 227 0.10 -7.76 2.72
CA VAL A 227 -0.46 -6.64 1.97
C VAL A 227 -1.79 -6.21 2.59
N LEU A 228 -1.90 -4.90 2.83
CA LEU A 228 -3.18 -4.26 3.14
C LEU A 228 -3.72 -3.69 1.83
N VAL A 229 -4.95 -4.04 1.46
CA VAL A 229 -5.60 -3.51 0.25
C VAL A 229 -6.78 -2.65 0.68
N THR A 230 -6.83 -1.44 0.16
CA THR A 230 -7.91 -0.47 0.36
C THR A 230 -8.62 -0.23 -0.96
N ASP A 231 -9.94 -0.35 -1.00
CA ASP A 231 -10.74 0.03 -2.18
C ASP A 231 -11.06 1.53 -2.19
N SER A 232 -11.65 2.02 -3.28
CA SER A 232 -12.00 3.43 -3.43
C SER A 232 -13.46 3.75 -3.09
N GLU A 233 -14.21 2.81 -2.52
CA GLU A 233 -15.60 3.04 -2.13
C GLU A 233 -15.69 4.04 -0.97
N ALA A 234 -16.83 4.70 -0.79
CA ALA A 234 -17.04 5.61 0.35
C ALA A 234 -18.12 5.04 1.30
N PRO A 235 -17.76 4.63 2.54
CA PRO A 235 -16.43 4.69 3.16
C PRO A 235 -15.48 3.58 2.67
N ALA A 236 -14.19 3.92 2.54
CA ALA A 236 -13.18 3.00 2.02
C ALA A 236 -12.95 1.84 3.00
N VAL A 237 -12.93 0.62 2.46
CA VAL A 237 -12.72 -0.61 3.22
C VAL A 237 -11.29 -1.06 3.01
N SER A 238 -10.60 -1.39 4.10
CA SER A 238 -9.25 -1.96 4.06
C SER A 238 -9.22 -3.35 4.63
N LEU A 239 -8.73 -4.32 3.85
CA LEU A 239 -8.56 -5.70 4.29
C LEU A 239 -7.11 -6.13 4.21
N ASN A 240 -6.68 -6.82 5.26
CA ASN A 240 -5.33 -7.34 5.36
C ASN A 240 -5.28 -8.76 4.81
N SER A 241 -4.25 -9.08 4.04
CA SER A 241 -4.03 -10.44 3.56
C SER A 241 -3.71 -11.39 4.71
N THR A 242 -3.96 -12.68 4.52
CA THR A 242 -3.16 -13.71 5.20
C THR A 242 -1.70 -13.53 4.80
N LYS A 243 -0.77 -13.60 5.75
CA LYS A 243 0.68 -13.52 5.48
C LYS A 243 1.06 -14.51 4.37
N SER A 244 2.01 -14.12 3.52
CA SER A 244 2.55 -15.01 2.50
C SER A 244 3.17 -16.25 3.14
N THR A 245 3.43 -17.27 2.32
CA THR A 245 4.41 -18.29 2.69
C THR A 245 5.75 -17.63 3.05
N THR A 246 6.43 -18.18 4.04
CA THR A 246 7.74 -17.68 4.44
C THR A 246 8.76 -17.97 3.35
N PHE A 247 9.72 -17.09 3.21
CA PHE A 247 10.90 -17.29 2.37
C PHE A 247 12.16 -17.07 3.18
N THR A 248 13.20 -17.85 2.88
CA THR A 248 14.49 -17.78 3.56
C THR A 248 15.49 -17.09 2.67
N VAL A 249 16.17 -16.08 3.20
CA VAL A 249 17.33 -15.43 2.59
C VAL A 249 18.57 -16.00 3.26
N ASN A 250 19.28 -16.82 2.52
CA ASN A 250 20.56 -17.38 2.92
C ASN A 250 21.69 -16.38 2.60
N SER A 251 22.82 -16.58 3.26
CA SER A 251 24.08 -16.02 2.75
C SER A 251 24.26 -16.45 1.31
N ALA A 252 24.77 -15.56 0.45
CA ALA A 252 25.10 -15.96 -0.91
C ALA A 252 25.98 -17.20 -0.87
N ASN A 253 25.68 -18.18 -1.74
CA ASN A 253 26.54 -19.34 -1.92
C ASN A 253 27.95 -18.85 -2.26
N THR A 254 28.83 -18.82 -1.26
CA THR A 254 30.25 -18.76 -1.50
C THR A 254 30.61 -20.13 -2.02
N VAL A 255 30.85 -20.26 -3.32
CA VAL A 255 31.63 -21.39 -3.81
C VAL A 255 32.97 -21.28 -3.10
N THR A 256 33.17 -22.08 -2.05
CA THR A 256 34.45 -22.24 -1.39
C THR A 256 35.32 -23.01 -2.37
N PRO A 257 36.31 -22.41 -3.06
CA PRO A 257 37.37 -23.23 -3.61
C PRO A 257 38.00 -23.97 -2.43
N SER A 258 38.10 -25.30 -2.54
CA SER A 258 38.86 -26.13 -1.61
C SER A 258 40.21 -25.46 -1.35
N PRO A 259 40.66 -25.31 -0.08
CA PRO A 259 42.00 -24.84 0.19
C PRO A 259 42.99 -25.78 -0.52
N PRO A 260 43.93 -25.27 -1.33
CA PRO A 260 45.11 -26.07 -1.61
C PRO A 260 45.80 -26.35 -0.27
N ALA A 261 46.33 -27.57 -0.13
CA ALA A 261 46.91 -28.05 1.10
C ALA A 261 47.90 -27.06 1.75
N SER A 262 47.81 -26.98 3.07
CA SER A 262 48.69 -26.35 4.05
C SER A 262 50.00 -25.71 3.54
N GLY A 263 50.13 -24.41 3.74
CA GLY A 263 51.40 -23.71 3.91
C GLY A 263 51.23 -22.63 4.98
N GLY A 264 51.54 -22.98 6.23
CA GLY A 264 51.39 -22.09 7.38
C GLY A 264 52.18 -20.80 7.23
N GLY A 265 51.58 -19.70 7.67
CA GLY A 265 52.22 -18.38 7.64
C GLY A 265 51.31 -17.30 8.20
N SER A 266 50.87 -17.44 9.46
CA SER A 266 50.37 -16.31 10.24
C SER A 266 51.54 -15.36 10.49
N SER A 267 51.48 -14.10 10.04
CA SER A 267 52.29 -13.06 10.68
C SER A 267 51.64 -11.68 10.56
N SER A 268 51.77 -10.97 11.67
CA SER A 268 51.20 -9.68 12.00
C SER A 268 52.11 -8.54 11.53
N GLY A 269 51.53 -7.52 10.89
CA GLY A 269 51.74 -6.11 11.22
C GLY A 269 53.06 -5.39 10.89
N VAL A 270 54.09 -6.03 10.34
CA VAL A 270 55.32 -5.33 9.88
C VAL A 270 55.84 -6.01 8.61
N LEU A 271 56.24 -5.24 7.58
CA LEU A 271 56.97 -5.81 6.43
C LEU A 271 58.18 -6.58 6.98
N PRO A 272 58.26 -7.91 6.80
CA PRO A 272 59.35 -8.68 7.39
C PRO A 272 60.69 -8.17 6.86
N ASN A 273 61.65 -7.94 7.77
CA ASN A 273 63.01 -7.53 7.43
C ASN A 273 63.75 -8.72 6.81
N ILE A 274 63.48 -8.97 5.53
CA ILE A 274 64.05 -10.06 4.76
C ILE A 274 65.10 -9.41 3.88
N GLY A 275 66.38 -9.69 4.16
CA GLY A 275 67.52 -9.06 3.49
C GLY A 275 67.30 -8.82 1.99
N GLY A 276 67.22 -7.55 1.61
CA GLY A 276 66.90 -7.06 0.27
C GLY A 276 66.28 -5.66 0.32
N THR A 277 66.37 -4.90 -0.78
CA THR A 277 65.70 -3.59 -0.88
C THR A 277 64.21 -3.80 -1.16
N ILE A 278 63.34 -3.24 -0.33
CA ILE A 278 61.89 -3.21 -0.58
C ILE A 278 61.61 -2.18 -1.67
N ILE A 279 60.94 -2.60 -2.73
CA ILE A 279 60.52 -1.72 -3.83
C ILE A 279 58.99 -1.66 -3.83
N LYS A 280 58.44 -0.43 -3.76
CA LYS A 280 57.01 -0.18 -3.96
C LYS A 280 56.70 -0.28 -5.45
N LEU A 281 55.84 -1.22 -5.81
CA LEU A 281 55.53 -1.50 -7.22
C LEU A 281 54.34 -0.69 -7.70
N ASN A 282 53.23 -0.71 -6.96
CA ASN A 282 52.01 -0.04 -7.40
C ASN A 282 51.03 0.29 -6.27
N VAL A 283 50.09 1.18 -6.57
CA VAL A 283 48.92 1.48 -5.74
C VAL A 283 47.67 1.36 -6.60
N VAL A 284 46.73 0.53 -6.17
CA VAL A 284 45.41 0.40 -6.81
C VAL A 284 44.37 0.95 -5.85
N SER A 285 43.58 1.93 -6.29
CA SER A 285 42.52 2.56 -5.49
C SER A 285 41.14 2.30 -6.07
N ASN A 286 40.10 2.49 -5.25
CA ASN A 286 38.69 2.40 -5.62
C ASN A 286 38.27 1.03 -6.16
N VAL A 287 38.84 -0.06 -5.64
CA VAL A 287 38.43 -1.41 -6.00
C VAL A 287 37.09 -1.71 -5.31
N SER A 288 36.01 -1.68 -6.09
CA SER A 288 34.67 -2.01 -5.62
C SER A 288 34.41 -3.51 -5.57
N GLN A 289 33.39 -3.89 -4.80
CA GLN A 289 33.03 -5.29 -4.62
C GLN A 289 32.78 -6.00 -5.98
N TYR A 290 33.23 -7.25 -6.11
CA TYR A 290 33.11 -8.10 -7.29
C TYR A 290 33.87 -7.67 -8.55
N HIS A 291 34.78 -6.70 -8.43
CA HIS A 291 35.60 -6.27 -9.56
C HIS A 291 36.87 -7.12 -9.73
N ARG A 292 37.24 -7.34 -10.99
CA ARG A 292 38.50 -7.99 -11.37
C ARG A 292 39.46 -6.93 -11.89
N PHE A 293 40.72 -7.02 -11.49
CA PHE A 293 41.77 -6.18 -12.03
C PHE A 293 43.05 -6.98 -12.22
N ASN A 294 43.85 -6.55 -13.19
CA ASN A 294 45.13 -7.15 -13.50
C ASN A 294 46.27 -6.24 -13.05
N VAL A 295 47.15 -6.76 -12.22
CA VAL A 295 48.38 -6.05 -11.85
C VAL A 295 49.56 -6.76 -12.51
N SER A 296 50.20 -6.09 -13.46
CA SER A 296 51.49 -6.54 -13.98
C SER A 296 52.60 -5.97 -13.10
N LEU A 297 53.44 -6.83 -12.53
CA LEU A 297 54.52 -6.43 -11.61
C LEU A 297 55.87 -6.24 -12.31
N GLY A 298 55.90 -6.25 -13.65
CA GLY A 298 57.10 -5.94 -14.43
C GLY A 298 58.23 -6.96 -14.30
N LEU A 299 57.92 -8.26 -14.34
CA LEU A 299 58.87 -9.40 -14.39
C LEU A 299 58.22 -10.66 -15.01
N GLY A 300 57.25 -10.48 -15.91
CA GLY A 300 56.41 -11.58 -16.44
C GLY A 300 55.36 -12.11 -15.44
N ALA A 301 55.37 -11.64 -14.19
CA ALA A 301 54.34 -11.95 -13.21
C ALA A 301 53.15 -10.98 -13.33
N SER A 302 51.99 -11.52 -13.70
CA SER A 302 50.71 -10.84 -13.63
C SER A 302 49.85 -11.49 -12.54
N TYR A 303 49.20 -10.66 -11.73
CA TYR A 303 48.26 -11.12 -10.73
C TYR A 303 46.85 -10.72 -11.13
N ASN A 304 46.02 -11.71 -11.44
CA ASN A 304 44.58 -11.55 -11.55
C ASN A 304 44.03 -11.44 -10.14
N VAL A 305 43.63 -10.23 -9.75
CA VAL A 305 43.04 -10.01 -8.43
C VAL A 305 41.53 -9.88 -8.60
N THR A 306 40.79 -10.72 -7.88
CA THR A 306 39.33 -10.65 -7.78
C THR A 306 38.98 -10.40 -6.33
N GLU A 307 38.26 -9.32 -6.05
CA GLU A 307 37.74 -9.05 -4.72
C GLU A 307 36.63 -10.09 -4.38
N ASN A 308 36.57 -10.52 -3.12
CA ASN A 308 35.68 -11.59 -2.65
C ASN A 308 34.70 -11.09 -1.56
N TYR A 309 35.20 -10.36 -0.56
CA TYR A 309 34.37 -9.68 0.43
C TYR A 309 35.10 -8.44 1.00
N ILE A 310 34.36 -7.42 1.42
CA ILE A 310 34.87 -6.29 2.20
C ILE A 310 34.08 -6.25 3.51
N THR A 311 34.78 -6.05 4.62
CA THR A 311 34.21 -5.65 5.91
C THR A 311 34.82 -4.30 6.32
N PRO A 312 34.33 -3.64 7.39
CA PRO A 312 34.90 -2.36 7.83
C PRO A 312 36.40 -2.40 8.17
N THR A 313 36.99 -3.58 8.42
CA THR A 313 38.39 -3.73 8.87
C THR A 313 39.22 -4.75 8.08
N VAL A 314 38.59 -5.57 7.24
CA VAL A 314 39.24 -6.67 6.49
C VAL A 314 38.75 -6.69 5.04
N ALA A 315 39.64 -7.01 4.10
CA ALA A 315 39.28 -7.31 2.72
C ALA A 315 39.72 -8.72 2.34
N GLY A 316 38.79 -9.51 1.81
CA GLY A 316 39.06 -10.78 1.16
C GLY A 316 39.35 -10.57 -0.32
N VAL A 317 40.53 -10.96 -0.77
CA VAL A 317 40.93 -10.88 -2.18
C VAL A 317 41.44 -12.24 -2.67
N LYS A 318 41.23 -12.54 -3.94
CA LYS A 318 41.83 -13.69 -4.62
C LYS A 318 42.91 -13.20 -5.56
N ALA A 319 44.17 -13.59 -5.38
CA ALA A 319 45.26 -13.28 -6.29
C ALA A 319 45.72 -14.57 -7.00
N ASN A 320 45.62 -14.61 -8.34
CA ASN A 320 45.91 -15.79 -9.15
C ASN A 320 45.21 -17.07 -8.66
N GLY A 321 43.97 -16.91 -8.18
CA GLY A 321 43.13 -18.01 -7.69
C GLY A 321 43.32 -18.34 -6.20
N PHE A 322 44.35 -17.83 -5.53
CA PHE A 322 44.58 -18.03 -4.10
C PHE A 322 43.88 -16.96 -3.27
N SER A 323 43.17 -17.36 -2.21
CA SER A 323 42.44 -16.45 -1.33
C SER A 323 43.32 -15.91 -0.20
N TYR A 324 43.22 -14.61 0.04
CA TYR A 324 43.92 -13.88 1.09
C TYR A 324 42.92 -13.04 1.89
N ALA A 325 43.07 -13.03 3.20
CA ALA A 325 42.38 -12.10 4.10
C ALA A 325 43.37 -11.02 4.52
N LEU A 326 43.10 -9.78 4.11
CA LEU A 326 43.98 -8.65 4.38
C LEU A 326 43.38 -7.80 5.49
N ALA A 327 44.11 -7.67 6.60
CA ALA A 327 43.80 -6.67 7.60
C ALA A 327 44.43 -5.33 7.20
N LEU A 328 43.79 -4.23 7.59
CA LEU A 328 44.29 -2.87 7.31
C LEU A 328 45.71 -2.70 7.89
N GLY A 329 46.65 -2.30 7.05
CA GLY A 329 48.06 -2.07 7.44
C GLY A 329 48.88 -3.34 7.70
N ALA A 330 48.37 -4.53 7.34
CA ALA A 330 49.08 -5.80 7.50
C ALA A 330 49.43 -6.39 6.12
N PRO A 331 50.67 -6.23 5.64
CA PRO A 331 51.12 -6.83 4.39
C PRO A 331 51.11 -8.36 4.47
N VAL A 332 50.61 -9.00 3.43
CA VAL A 332 50.55 -10.46 3.27
C VAL A 332 51.35 -10.85 2.03
N GLU A 333 52.19 -11.88 2.15
CA GLU A 333 52.92 -12.42 1.01
C GLU A 333 51.98 -13.16 0.05
N ILE A 334 52.12 -12.91 -1.26
CA ILE A 334 51.24 -13.44 -2.29
C ILE A 334 52.01 -14.23 -3.36
N GLY A 335 51.53 -15.43 -3.66
CA GLY A 335 52.17 -16.39 -4.55
C GLY A 335 53.45 -17.02 -3.99
N SER A 336 54.09 -17.88 -4.78
CA SER A 336 55.39 -18.47 -4.52
C SER A 336 56.31 -18.17 -5.70
N ASN A 337 57.44 -17.50 -5.45
CA ASN A 337 58.45 -17.24 -6.49
C ASN A 337 59.84 -17.36 -5.84
N THR A 338 60.70 -18.17 -6.46
CA THR A 338 62.07 -18.46 -5.99
C THR A 338 63.03 -17.28 -6.16
N THR A 339 62.65 -16.26 -6.93
CA THR A 339 63.50 -15.14 -7.36
C THR A 339 63.10 -13.80 -6.72
N ALA A 340 61.84 -13.65 -6.30
CA ALA A 340 61.32 -12.43 -5.69
C ALA A 340 60.11 -12.76 -4.80
N ARG A 341 60.06 -12.21 -3.59
CA ARG A 341 58.86 -12.26 -2.75
C ARG A 341 57.98 -11.06 -3.07
N VAL A 342 56.67 -11.26 -3.13
CA VAL A 342 55.69 -10.21 -3.44
C VAL A 342 54.71 -10.10 -2.28
N TYR A 343 54.40 -8.87 -1.88
CA TYR A 343 53.48 -8.60 -0.79
C TYR A 343 52.32 -7.73 -1.27
N MET A 344 51.15 -7.97 -0.70
CA MET A 344 49.95 -7.17 -0.85
C MET A 344 49.53 -6.61 0.50
N GLU A 345 49.24 -5.31 0.56
CA GLU A 345 48.79 -4.63 1.77
C GLU A 345 47.48 -3.91 1.51
N LEU A 346 46.52 -4.10 2.41
CA LEU A 346 45.30 -3.29 2.46
C LEU A 346 45.61 -1.97 3.16
N THR A 347 45.41 -0.87 2.45
CA THR A 347 45.82 0.47 2.92
C THR A 347 44.68 1.43 3.16
N ASN A 348 43.51 1.17 2.58
CA ASN A 348 42.29 1.88 2.92
C ASN A 348 41.08 1.00 2.67
N ILE A 349 40.04 1.21 3.47
CA ILE A 349 38.70 0.65 3.27
C ILE A 349 37.71 1.80 3.37
N THR A 350 36.86 1.94 2.37
CA THR A 350 35.66 2.76 2.45
C THR A 350 34.48 1.82 2.50
N TYR A 351 33.77 1.78 3.63
CA TYR A 351 32.63 0.89 3.85
C TYR A 351 31.39 1.74 4.15
N THR A 352 30.65 2.09 3.11
CA THR A 352 29.41 2.88 3.21
C THR A 352 28.21 2.07 2.77
N ASN A 353 27.02 2.50 3.18
CA ASN A 353 25.75 1.85 2.82
C ASN A 353 25.46 1.81 1.31
N ILE A 354 26.17 2.60 0.50
CA ILE A 354 25.96 2.74 -0.95
C ILE A 354 27.13 2.18 -1.77
N GLN A 355 28.32 2.07 -1.18
CA GLN A 355 29.52 1.60 -1.88
C GLN A 355 30.58 1.12 -0.90
N HIS A 356 31.17 -0.03 -1.21
CA HIS A 356 32.37 -0.55 -0.55
C HIS A 356 33.54 -0.46 -1.52
N THR A 357 34.64 0.17 -1.12
CA THR A 357 35.88 0.20 -1.90
C THR A 357 37.10 -0.06 -1.04
N ILE A 358 38.14 -0.62 -1.65
CA ILE A 358 39.45 -0.82 -1.00
C ILE A 358 40.59 -0.19 -1.81
N ALA A 359 41.69 0.09 -1.12
CA ALA A 359 42.95 0.48 -1.73
C ALA A 359 44.06 -0.49 -1.34
N LEU A 360 44.78 -0.99 -2.35
CA LEU A 360 45.81 -2.01 -2.19
C LEU A 360 47.18 -1.47 -2.61
N LYS A 361 48.21 -1.81 -1.84
CA LYS A 361 49.62 -1.57 -2.21
C LYS A 361 50.33 -2.89 -2.46
N PHE A 362 51.22 -2.88 -3.45
CA PHE A 362 52.04 -4.04 -3.81
C PHE A 362 53.51 -3.72 -3.63
N TYR A 363 54.24 -4.65 -3.02
CA TYR A 363 55.67 -4.54 -2.75
C TYR A 363 56.42 -5.78 -3.26
N SER A 364 57.71 -5.64 -3.54
CA SER A 364 58.58 -6.79 -3.77
C SER A 364 59.97 -6.61 -3.18
N THR A 365 60.60 -7.73 -2.82
CA THR A 365 61.98 -7.80 -2.35
C THR A 365 62.87 -8.32 -3.48
N ILE A 366 63.38 -7.43 -4.33
CA ILE A 366 64.33 -7.75 -5.41
C ILE A 366 65.46 -6.73 -5.44
N LYS A 367 66.65 -7.15 -5.92
CA LYS A 367 67.70 -6.20 -6.30
C LYS A 367 67.21 -5.39 -7.51
N LYS A 368 67.30 -4.07 -7.41
CA LYS A 368 66.87 -2.96 -8.30
C LYS A 368 66.99 -3.13 -9.84
N SER A 369 67.60 -4.19 -10.35
CA SER A 369 68.17 -4.24 -11.70
C SER A 369 67.25 -4.79 -12.81
N ALA A 370 65.97 -5.10 -12.56
CA ALA A 370 65.15 -5.81 -13.58
C ALA A 370 63.67 -5.41 -13.69
N ILE A 371 63.23 -4.30 -13.08
CA ILE A 371 61.79 -3.97 -13.09
C ILE A 371 61.48 -2.95 -14.19
N ALA A 372 60.78 -3.38 -15.24
CA ALA A 372 60.08 -2.48 -16.14
C ALA A 372 58.92 -1.83 -15.37
N VAL A 373 58.72 -0.51 -15.50
CA VAL A 373 57.68 0.25 -14.79
C VAL A 373 56.33 -0.49 -14.91
N PRO A 374 55.73 -0.94 -13.79
CA PRO A 374 54.52 -1.75 -13.84
C PRO A 374 53.34 -0.91 -14.36
N VAL A 375 52.71 -1.37 -15.45
CA VAL A 375 51.51 -0.76 -16.03
C VAL A 375 50.28 -1.43 -15.40
N VAL A 376 49.38 -0.62 -14.81
CA VAL A 376 48.05 -1.09 -14.42
C VAL A 376 47.13 -0.96 -15.62
N THR A 377 46.66 -2.08 -16.15
CA THR A 377 45.51 -2.10 -17.06
C THR A 377 44.28 -2.50 -16.25
N ASN A 378 43.46 -1.51 -15.88
CA ASN A 378 42.13 -1.76 -15.33
C ASN A 378 41.22 -2.24 -16.47
N THR A 379 40.98 -3.55 -16.54
CA THR A 379 39.88 -4.10 -17.32
C THR A 379 38.71 -4.31 -16.37
N THR A 380 37.84 -3.31 -16.26
CA THR A 380 36.55 -3.40 -15.57
C THR A 380 35.60 -4.25 -16.42
N THR A 381 35.64 -5.56 -16.25
CA THR A 381 34.52 -6.42 -16.67
C THR A 381 33.56 -6.47 -15.50
N VAL A 382 32.49 -5.67 -15.57
CA VAL A 382 31.32 -5.86 -14.69
C VAL A 382 30.75 -7.21 -15.09
N VAL A 383 30.94 -8.23 -14.24
CA VAL A 383 30.21 -9.48 -14.41
C VAL A 383 28.78 -9.19 -13.96
N PRO A 384 27.77 -9.41 -14.82
CA PRO A 384 26.37 -9.14 -14.49
C PRO A 384 25.88 -9.93 -13.28
#